data_AF-A1VVK9-F1
#
_entry.id   AF-A1VVK9-F1
#
_cell.length_a   1.000
_cell.length_b   1.000
_cell.length_c   1.000
_cell.angle_alpha   90.00
_cell.angle_beta   90.00
_cell.angle_gamma   90.00
#
_symmetry.space_group_name_H-M   'P 1'
#
loop_
_entity.id
_entity.type
_entity.pdbx_description
1 polymer ?
#
loop_
_entity_poly.entity_id
_entity_poly.type
_entity_poly.pdbx_seq_one_letter_code
_entity_poly.pdbx_strand_id
1 'polypeptide(L)'
;MIEQLIQERADLALQHQFRVALASPATGKELTPEERHAFLTRAFREIARGMGIDRFAQTPVERMDQFAVLSVQKNHDTAGLLLSLMNSFMIAYGCPETCDRAYAALVQIEGLRAEVADAKGQGRMSNKPELVAAAQALDAELSIANKAPGAQAAPPYRVMIGADRLFVKSAHPLANLPARIHGFAVEAVYGPVN
;
A
#
# COMPACT_ATOMS: atom_id res chain seq x y z
N MET A 1 -4.31 -29.79 4.39
CA MET A 1 -4.04 -28.85 3.27
C MET A 1 -3.82 -27.43 3.77
N ILE A 2 -4.77 -26.80 4.48
CA ILE A 2 -4.59 -25.40 4.97
C ILE A 2 -3.45 -25.26 5.99
N GLU A 3 -3.34 -26.19 6.95
CA GLU A 3 -2.29 -26.14 7.97
C GLU A 3 -0.89 -26.31 7.37
N GLN A 4 -0.74 -27.18 6.36
CA GLN A 4 0.51 -27.35 5.65
C GLN A 4 0.91 -26.07 4.91
N LEU A 5 -0.03 -25.44 4.21
CA LEU A 5 0.22 -24.15 3.56
C LEU A 5 0.62 -23.07 4.58
N ILE A 6 -0.02 -23.02 5.75
CA ILE A 6 0.35 -22.06 6.80
C ILE A 6 1.80 -22.27 7.26
N GLN A 7 2.20 -23.53 7.49
CA GLN A 7 3.58 -23.86 7.88
C GLN A 7 4.58 -23.46 6.80
N GLU A 8 4.37 -23.89 5.55
CA GLU A 8 5.26 -23.55 4.43
C GLU A 8 5.43 -22.04 4.26
N ARG A 9 4.37 -21.28 4.50
CA ARG A 9 4.39 -19.82 4.41
C ARG A 9 5.13 -19.20 5.60
N ALA A 10 4.97 -19.72 6.81
CA ALA A 10 5.73 -19.28 7.98
C ALA A 10 7.22 -19.59 7.84
N ASP A 11 7.57 -20.77 7.31
CA ASP A 11 8.96 -21.15 6.98
C ASP A 11 9.56 -20.21 5.94
N LEU A 12 8.82 -19.90 4.87
CA LEU A 12 9.27 -18.94 3.87
C LEU A 12 9.51 -17.57 4.51
N ALA A 13 8.61 -17.11 5.39
CA ALA A 13 8.78 -15.83 6.10
C ALA A 13 10.03 -15.81 6.99
N LEU A 14 10.53 -16.94 7.50
CA LEU A 14 11.78 -16.98 8.27
C LEU A 14 13.03 -16.78 7.40
N GLN A 15 12.94 -17.04 6.11
CA GLN A 15 14.06 -16.87 5.18
C GLN A 15 14.30 -15.39 4.81
N HIS A 16 13.37 -14.50 5.17
CA HIS A 16 13.45 -13.09 4.87
C HIS A 16 13.82 -12.27 6.12
N GLN A 17 14.75 -11.33 5.96
CA GLN A 17 14.97 -10.27 6.94
C GLN A 17 14.00 -9.12 6.66
N PHE A 18 13.13 -8.83 7.63
CA PHE A 18 12.15 -7.75 7.50
C PHE A 18 12.53 -6.52 8.30
N ARG A 19 11.96 -5.37 7.92
CA ARG A 19 12.28 -4.05 8.47
C ARG A 19 11.94 -3.90 9.95
N VAL A 20 10.92 -4.60 10.45
CA VAL A 20 10.46 -4.53 11.83
C VAL A 20 10.30 -5.93 12.38
N ALA A 21 10.90 -6.18 13.55
CA ALA A 21 10.81 -7.42 14.30
C ALA A 21 10.00 -7.23 15.58
N LEU A 22 9.41 -8.32 16.08
CA LEU A 22 8.84 -8.35 17.42
C LEU A 22 9.94 -8.60 18.45
N ALA A 23 9.85 -7.88 19.57
CA ALA A 23 10.64 -8.14 20.75
C ALA A 23 9.79 -8.88 21.79
N SER A 24 10.42 -9.80 22.50
CA SER A 24 9.83 -10.47 23.66
C SER A 24 9.56 -9.43 24.76
N PRO A 25 8.31 -9.33 25.27
CA PRO A 25 7.99 -8.40 26.34
C PRO A 25 8.78 -8.64 27.63
N ALA A 26 9.22 -9.89 27.85
CA ALA A 26 9.96 -10.28 29.05
C ALA A 26 11.44 -9.89 29.00
N THR A 27 12.03 -9.84 27.80
CA THR A 27 13.49 -9.66 27.64
C THR A 27 13.86 -8.39 26.90
N GLY A 28 12.91 -7.76 26.19
CA GLY A 28 13.16 -6.64 25.28
C GLY A 28 14.01 -7.01 24.06
N LYS A 29 14.38 -8.29 23.89
CA LYS A 29 15.17 -8.79 22.78
C LYS A 29 14.25 -9.31 21.67
N GLU A 30 14.74 -9.32 20.45
CA GLU A 30 14.02 -9.96 19.34
C GLU A 30 13.68 -11.41 19.65
N LEU A 31 12.52 -11.86 19.17
CA LEU A 31 12.08 -13.25 19.30
C LEU A 31 13.12 -14.20 18.70
N THR A 32 13.31 -15.37 19.32
CA THR A 32 14.12 -16.43 18.69
C THR A 32 13.44 -16.94 17.41
N PRO A 33 14.18 -17.63 16.51
CA PRO A 33 13.58 -18.21 15.31
C PRO A 33 12.36 -19.12 15.61
N GLU A 34 12.42 -19.90 16.69
CA GLU A 34 11.34 -20.79 17.12
C GLU A 34 10.13 -20.01 17.63
N GLU A 35 10.35 -18.98 18.45
CA GLU A 35 9.29 -18.10 18.95
C GLU A 35 8.62 -17.34 17.80
N ARG A 36 9.43 -16.84 16.86
CA ARG A 36 8.97 -16.16 15.65
C ARG A 36 8.16 -17.09 14.76
N HIS A 37 8.61 -18.32 14.57
CA HIS A 37 7.87 -19.33 13.80
C HIS A 37 6.49 -19.62 14.41
N ALA A 38 6.45 -19.84 15.72
CA ALA A 38 5.21 -20.10 16.44
C ALA A 38 4.25 -18.91 16.37
N PHE A 39 4.78 -17.68 16.48
CA PHE A 39 4.02 -16.45 16.29
C PHE A 39 3.42 -16.37 14.86
N LEU A 40 4.25 -16.51 13.83
CA LEU A 40 3.83 -16.39 12.44
C LEU A 40 2.80 -17.45 12.06
N THR A 41 2.99 -18.70 12.51
CA THR A 41 2.00 -19.77 12.32
C THR A 41 0.63 -19.37 12.85
N ARG A 42 0.56 -18.80 14.07
CA ARG A 42 -0.70 -18.35 14.67
C ARG A 42 -1.29 -17.18 13.90
N ALA A 43 -0.49 -16.16 13.61
CA ALA A 43 -0.95 -14.97 12.90
C ALA A 43 -1.42 -15.31 11.47
N PHE A 44 -0.70 -16.16 10.75
CA PHE A 44 -1.05 -16.57 9.39
C PHE A 44 -2.33 -17.41 9.36
N ARG A 45 -2.60 -18.23 10.39
CA ARG A 45 -3.88 -18.91 10.53
C ARG A 45 -5.03 -17.92 10.66
N GLU A 46 -4.87 -16.89 11.48
CA GLU A 46 -5.87 -15.85 11.68
C GLU A 46 -6.07 -15.00 10.40
N ILE A 47 -4.99 -14.62 9.72
CA ILE A 47 -5.06 -13.93 8.42
C ILE A 47 -5.79 -14.79 7.40
N ALA A 48 -5.43 -16.06 7.24
CA ALA A 48 -6.07 -16.97 6.30
C ALA A 48 -7.57 -17.12 6.56
N ARG A 49 -8.00 -17.13 7.82
CA ARG A 49 -9.42 -17.10 8.21
C ARG A 49 -10.11 -15.80 7.78
N GLY A 50 -9.46 -14.66 7.97
CA GLY A 50 -10.02 -13.34 7.65
C GLY A 50 -10.14 -13.04 6.15
N MET A 51 -9.19 -13.48 5.31
CA MET A 51 -9.18 -13.17 3.88
C MET A 51 -9.57 -14.33 2.94
N GLY A 52 -9.66 -15.55 3.46
CA GLY A 52 -9.87 -16.77 2.67
C GLY A 52 -8.57 -17.36 2.12
N ILE A 53 -8.56 -18.68 1.94
CA ILE A 53 -7.34 -19.45 1.63
C ILE A 53 -6.71 -19.09 0.28
N ASP A 54 -7.52 -18.81 -0.74
CA ASP A 54 -7.01 -18.50 -2.09
C ASP A 54 -6.27 -17.16 -2.10
N ARG A 55 -6.83 -16.15 -1.42
CA ARG A 55 -6.18 -14.84 -1.28
C ARG A 55 -4.94 -14.93 -0.40
N PHE A 56 -4.98 -15.73 0.66
CA PHE A 56 -3.83 -16.00 1.49
C PHE A 56 -2.67 -16.63 0.69
N ALA A 57 -2.96 -17.60 -0.17
CA ALA A 57 -1.96 -18.26 -1.01
C ALA A 57 -1.32 -17.31 -2.03
N GLN A 58 -2.10 -16.38 -2.60
CA GLN A 58 -1.64 -15.43 -3.62
C GLN A 58 -0.94 -14.19 -3.04
N THR A 59 -1.10 -13.91 -1.74
CA THR A 59 -0.52 -12.72 -1.12
C THR A 59 0.99 -12.89 -0.99
N PRO A 60 1.86 -11.87 -1.17
CA PRO A 60 3.28 -11.99 -0.87
C PRO A 60 3.51 -12.23 0.63
N VAL A 61 4.40 -13.16 0.99
CA VAL A 61 4.64 -13.55 2.39
C VAL A 61 5.14 -12.37 3.23
N GLU A 62 5.93 -11.52 2.60
CA GLU A 62 6.55 -10.34 3.19
C GLU A 62 5.52 -9.32 3.65
N ARG A 63 4.40 -9.23 2.93
CA ARG A 63 3.30 -8.35 3.28
C ARG A 63 2.51 -8.91 4.46
N MET A 64 2.26 -10.22 4.47
CA MET A 64 1.52 -10.88 5.56
C MET A 64 2.31 -10.83 6.87
N ASP A 65 3.62 -11.07 6.79
CA ASP A 65 4.53 -10.98 7.93
C ASP A 65 4.50 -9.59 8.57
N GLN A 66 4.79 -8.55 7.78
CA GLN A 66 4.83 -7.18 8.31
C GLN A 66 3.47 -6.70 8.79
N PHE A 67 2.38 -7.16 8.15
CA PHE A 67 1.03 -6.91 8.66
C PHE A 67 0.82 -7.54 10.04
N ALA A 68 1.18 -8.82 10.22
CA ALA A 68 1.09 -9.50 11.51
C ALA A 68 1.91 -8.79 12.58
N VAL A 69 3.18 -8.50 12.32
CA VAL A 69 4.09 -7.81 13.26
C VAL A 69 3.52 -6.44 13.67
N LEU A 70 3.16 -5.60 12.72
CA LEU A 70 2.68 -4.24 13.01
C LEU A 70 1.31 -4.24 13.70
N SER A 71 0.42 -5.18 13.37
CA SER A 71 -0.87 -5.32 14.06
C SER A 71 -0.67 -5.60 15.54
N VAL A 72 0.22 -6.54 15.88
CA VAL A 72 0.50 -6.89 17.28
C VAL A 72 1.24 -5.77 18.01
N GLN A 73 2.20 -5.10 17.38
CA GLN A 73 2.88 -3.95 18.00
C GLN A 73 1.91 -2.80 18.34
N LYS A 74 0.84 -2.65 17.56
CA LYS A 74 -0.23 -1.67 17.82
C LYS A 74 -1.33 -2.20 18.73
N ASN A 75 -1.18 -3.40 19.30
CA ASN A 75 -2.17 -4.08 20.12
C ASN A 75 -3.52 -4.26 19.41
N HIS A 76 -3.48 -4.54 18.10
CA HIS A 76 -4.64 -4.85 17.29
C HIS A 76 -4.79 -6.36 17.12
N ASP A 77 -6.03 -6.85 17.11
CA ASP A 77 -6.34 -8.18 16.62
C ASP A 77 -6.03 -8.25 15.12
N THR A 78 -5.09 -9.11 14.73
CA THR A 78 -4.61 -9.25 13.35
C THR A 78 -5.75 -9.61 12.37
N ALA A 79 -6.62 -10.57 12.72
CA ALA A 79 -7.75 -10.94 11.87
C ALA A 79 -8.90 -9.94 12.01
N GLY A 80 -9.19 -9.54 13.25
CA GLY A 80 -10.24 -8.57 13.55
C GLY A 80 -10.04 -7.24 12.81
N LEU A 81 -8.80 -6.79 12.63
CA LEU A 81 -8.48 -5.58 11.88
C LEU A 81 -8.86 -5.68 10.40
N LEU A 82 -8.55 -6.81 9.73
CA LEU A 82 -8.91 -7.03 8.32
C LEU A 82 -10.42 -7.10 8.14
N LEU A 83 -11.09 -7.87 9.01
CA LEU A 83 -12.52 -8.04 8.97
C LEU A 83 -13.24 -6.70 9.23
N SER A 84 -12.77 -5.94 10.22
CA SER A 84 -13.29 -4.61 10.55
C SER A 84 -13.12 -3.64 9.39
N LEU A 85 -11.95 -3.61 8.73
CA LEU A 85 -11.70 -2.79 7.55
C LEU A 85 -12.70 -3.11 6.43
N MET A 86 -12.83 -4.40 6.09
CA MET A 86 -13.72 -4.85 5.01
C MET A 86 -15.18 -4.52 5.31
N ASN A 87 -15.65 -4.83 6.53
CA ASN A 87 -17.03 -4.56 6.93
C ASN A 87 -17.33 -3.05 6.96
N SER A 88 -16.45 -2.25 7.55
CA SER A 88 -16.63 -0.80 7.63
C SER A 88 -16.68 -0.18 6.24
N PHE A 89 -15.81 -0.64 5.34
CA PHE A 89 -15.81 -0.17 3.95
C PHE A 89 -17.08 -0.57 3.20
N MET A 90 -17.50 -1.84 3.30
CA MET A 90 -18.73 -2.31 2.64
C MET A 90 -19.97 -1.55 3.11
N ILE A 91 -20.09 -1.28 4.41
CA ILE A 91 -21.18 -0.48 4.97
C ILE A 91 -21.16 0.94 4.41
N ALA A 92 -20.00 1.61 4.46
CA ALA A 92 -19.87 2.97 3.95
C ALA A 92 -20.06 3.06 2.43
N TYR A 93 -19.72 2.02 1.69
CA TYR A 93 -19.87 1.97 0.25
C TYR A 93 -21.30 1.59 -0.19
N GLY A 94 -22.04 0.89 0.66
CA GLY A 94 -23.44 0.51 0.41
C GLY A 94 -24.43 1.69 0.45
N CYS A 95 -24.05 2.82 1.03
CA CYS A 95 -24.88 4.02 1.11
C CYS A 95 -24.39 5.09 0.11
N PRO A 96 -25.21 5.56 -0.83
CA PRO A 96 -24.84 6.59 -1.79
C PRO A 96 -24.27 7.86 -1.15
N GLU A 97 -24.77 8.24 0.02
CA GLU A 97 -24.36 9.42 0.78
C GLU A 97 -22.92 9.33 1.28
N THR A 98 -22.39 8.12 1.45
CA THR A 98 -21.03 7.88 1.94
C THR A 98 -20.11 7.24 0.91
N CYS A 99 -20.65 6.78 -0.22
CA CYS A 99 -19.90 6.10 -1.28
C CYS A 99 -18.70 6.92 -1.78
N ASP A 100 -18.91 8.19 -2.13
CA ASP A 100 -17.83 9.05 -2.66
C ASP A 100 -16.70 9.24 -1.63
N ARG A 101 -17.06 9.39 -0.36
CA ARG A 101 -16.10 9.55 0.75
C ARG A 101 -15.35 8.26 1.04
N ALA A 102 -16.05 7.12 1.01
CA ALA A 102 -15.44 5.81 1.16
C ALA A 102 -14.44 5.56 0.02
N TYR A 103 -14.85 5.83 -1.23
CA TYR A 103 -13.98 5.72 -2.39
C TYR A 103 -12.75 6.63 -2.26
N ALA A 104 -12.92 7.90 -1.88
CA ALA A 104 -11.80 8.82 -1.67
C ALA A 104 -10.80 8.28 -0.62
N ALA A 105 -11.27 7.67 0.46
CA ALA A 105 -10.41 7.03 1.46
C ALA A 105 -9.64 5.83 0.88
N LEU A 106 -10.27 5.01 0.03
CA LEU A 106 -9.59 3.92 -0.66
C LEU A 106 -8.48 4.45 -1.59
N VAL A 107 -8.76 5.52 -2.33
CA VAL A 107 -7.77 6.18 -3.20
C VAL A 107 -6.58 6.69 -2.39
N GLN A 108 -6.79 7.24 -1.20
CA GLN A 108 -5.71 7.67 -0.31
C GLN A 108 -4.83 6.48 0.14
N ILE A 109 -5.44 5.34 0.48
CA ILE A 109 -4.70 4.10 0.82
C ILE A 109 -3.86 3.63 -0.38
N GLU A 110 -4.39 3.71 -1.59
CA GLU A 110 -3.63 3.40 -2.81
C GLU A 110 -2.47 4.39 -3.05
N GLY A 111 -2.68 5.67 -2.78
CA GLY A 111 -1.63 6.69 -2.85
C GLY A 111 -0.45 6.36 -1.93
N LEU A 112 -0.71 5.96 -0.68
CA LEU A 112 0.34 5.51 0.25
C LEU A 112 1.15 4.32 -0.29
N ARG A 113 0.50 3.40 -1.01
CA ARG A 113 1.21 2.27 -1.65
C ARG A 113 2.12 2.75 -2.77
N ALA A 114 1.68 3.72 -3.57
CA ALA A 114 2.48 4.33 -4.62
C ALA A 114 3.70 5.07 -4.04
N GLU A 115 3.52 5.80 -2.93
CA GLU A 115 4.63 6.47 -2.22
C GLU A 115 5.67 5.48 -1.72
N VAL A 116 5.25 4.36 -1.10
CA VAL A 116 6.18 3.34 -0.62
C VAL A 116 6.92 2.66 -1.77
N ALA A 117 6.26 2.43 -2.92
CA ALA A 117 6.91 1.91 -4.11
C ALA A 117 7.93 2.89 -4.67
N ASP A 118 7.57 4.17 -4.75
CA ASP A 118 8.46 5.24 -5.20
C ASP A 118 9.71 5.40 -4.31
N ALA A 119 9.54 5.36 -2.98
CA ALA A 119 10.65 5.38 -2.03
C ALA A 119 11.60 4.16 -2.16
N LYS A 120 11.14 3.08 -2.80
CA LYS A 120 11.95 1.89 -3.13
C LYS A 120 12.54 1.93 -4.55
N GLY A 121 12.38 3.04 -5.28
CA GLY A 121 12.78 3.16 -6.68
C GLY A 121 11.86 2.43 -7.67
N GLN A 122 10.68 2.00 -7.22
CA GLN A 122 9.71 1.22 -8.00
C GLN A 122 8.47 2.04 -8.39
N GLY A 123 8.43 3.33 -8.05
CA GLY A 123 7.25 4.19 -8.22
C GLY A 123 6.84 4.44 -9.69
N ARG A 124 7.70 4.08 -10.64
CA ARG A 124 7.44 4.13 -12.09
C ARG A 124 7.34 2.74 -12.72
N MET A 125 7.39 1.68 -11.92
CA MET A 125 7.29 0.30 -12.41
C MET A 125 5.84 -0.16 -12.39
N SER A 126 5.39 -0.75 -13.50
CA SER A 126 4.12 -1.43 -13.59
C SER A 126 4.23 -2.56 -14.60
N ASN A 127 3.45 -3.62 -14.41
CA ASN A 127 3.26 -4.67 -15.40
C ASN A 127 2.30 -4.26 -16.53
N LYS A 128 1.78 -3.02 -16.49
CA LYS A 128 0.92 -2.40 -17.50
C LYS A 128 1.70 -1.32 -18.28
N PRO A 129 2.23 -1.62 -19.47
CA PRO A 129 3.02 -0.67 -20.27
C PRO A 129 2.28 0.65 -20.56
N GLU A 130 0.97 0.58 -20.76
CA GLU A 130 0.11 1.72 -21.01
C GLU A 130 0.07 2.71 -19.83
N LEU A 131 0.16 2.20 -18.59
CA LEU A 131 0.19 3.02 -17.38
C LEU A 131 1.56 3.71 -17.21
N VAL A 132 2.64 3.04 -17.63
CA VAL A 132 3.99 3.62 -17.67
C VAL A 132 4.05 4.75 -18.70
N ALA A 133 3.51 4.53 -19.90
CA ALA A 133 3.44 5.55 -20.95
C ALA A 133 2.60 6.76 -20.50
N ALA A 134 1.46 6.52 -19.85
CA ALA A 134 0.63 7.58 -19.26
C ALA A 134 1.39 8.39 -18.19
N ALA A 135 2.16 7.72 -17.33
CA ALA A 135 2.99 8.40 -16.33
C ALA A 135 4.08 9.28 -16.93
N GLN A 136 4.70 8.84 -18.03
CA GLN A 136 5.71 9.61 -18.77
C GLN A 136 5.08 10.83 -19.46
N ALA A 137 3.92 10.65 -20.09
CA ALA A 137 3.17 11.74 -20.72
C ALA A 137 2.77 12.80 -19.68
N LEU A 138 2.28 12.38 -18.52
CA LEU A 138 1.90 13.29 -17.43
C LEU A 138 3.10 14.09 -16.92
N ASP A 139 4.23 13.42 -16.76
CA ASP A 139 5.46 14.06 -16.31
C ASP A 139 5.97 15.12 -17.30
N ALA A 140 5.84 14.84 -18.61
CA ALA A 140 6.17 15.76 -19.68
C ALA A 140 5.22 16.97 -19.72
N GLU A 141 3.91 16.75 -19.61
CA GLU A 141 2.91 17.82 -19.55
C GLU A 141 3.15 18.76 -18.36
N LEU A 142 3.34 18.20 -17.16
CA LEU A 142 3.62 18.98 -15.95
C LEU A 142 4.97 19.71 -16.04
N SER A 143 5.99 19.09 -16.64
CA SER A 143 7.30 19.73 -16.85
C SER A 143 7.22 20.94 -17.79
N ILE A 144 6.40 20.84 -18.84
CA ILE A 144 6.17 21.96 -19.78
C ILE A 144 5.42 23.08 -19.08
N ALA A 145 4.35 22.76 -18.35
CA ALA A 145 3.57 23.73 -17.59
C ALA A 145 4.45 24.50 -16.58
N ASN A 146 5.37 23.81 -15.90
CA ASN A 146 6.27 24.40 -14.92
C ASN A 146 7.36 25.29 -15.52
N LYS A 147 7.66 25.15 -16.81
CA LYS A 147 8.68 25.93 -17.54
C LYS A 147 8.07 27.07 -18.39
N ALA A 148 6.75 27.26 -18.35
CA ALA A 148 6.08 28.26 -19.16
C ALA A 148 6.52 29.69 -18.76
N PRO A 149 6.74 30.61 -19.72
CA PRO A 149 7.13 31.99 -19.43
C PRO A 149 6.07 32.69 -18.57
N GLY A 150 6.47 33.22 -17.41
CA GLY A 150 5.56 33.86 -16.45
C GLY A 150 4.88 32.92 -15.47
N ALA A 151 5.15 31.61 -15.51
CA ALA A 151 4.72 30.69 -14.46
C ALA A 151 5.44 31.04 -13.14
N GLN A 152 4.67 31.15 -12.05
CA GLN A 152 5.26 31.05 -10.71
C GLN A 152 6.01 29.71 -10.62
N ALA A 153 7.17 29.69 -9.96
CA ALA A 153 7.91 28.45 -9.75
C ALA A 153 6.97 27.41 -9.13
N ALA A 154 6.55 26.44 -9.94
CA ALA A 154 5.61 25.44 -9.49
C ALA A 154 6.25 24.61 -8.38
N PRO A 155 5.45 24.19 -7.37
CA PRO A 155 5.99 23.38 -6.29
C PRO A 155 6.61 22.11 -6.86
N PRO A 156 7.71 21.60 -6.26
CA PRO A 156 8.26 20.31 -6.61
C PRO A 156 7.15 19.25 -6.61
N TYR A 157 7.21 18.35 -7.59
CA TYR A 157 6.24 17.28 -7.73
C TYR A 157 6.91 15.96 -8.10
N ARG A 158 6.17 14.86 -7.88
CA ARG A 158 6.58 13.53 -8.29
C ARG A 158 5.40 12.72 -8.78
N VAL A 159 5.45 12.25 -10.02
CA VAL A 159 4.45 11.33 -10.57
C VAL A 159 4.80 9.90 -10.14
N MET A 160 3.80 9.17 -9.66
CA MET A 160 3.90 7.80 -9.17
C MET A 160 2.80 6.95 -9.81
N ILE A 161 3.05 5.66 -9.94
CA ILE A 161 2.13 4.71 -10.56
C ILE A 161 1.39 3.91 -9.49
N GLY A 162 0.06 3.95 -9.54
CA GLY A 162 -0.85 3.11 -8.76
C GLY A 162 -1.18 1.78 -9.45
N ALA A 163 -2.23 1.10 -8.98
CA ALA A 163 -2.66 -0.16 -9.58
C ALA A 163 -3.34 0.03 -10.95
N ASP A 164 -4.11 1.11 -11.10
CA ASP A 164 -4.92 1.43 -12.28
C ASP A 164 -5.01 2.94 -12.57
N ARG A 165 -4.19 3.74 -11.88
CA ARG A 165 -4.22 5.20 -11.92
C ARG A 165 -2.84 5.79 -11.66
N LEU A 166 -2.72 7.10 -11.86
CA LEU A 166 -1.51 7.86 -11.58
C LEU A 166 -1.72 8.73 -10.35
N PHE A 167 -0.66 8.92 -9.58
CA PHE A 167 -0.63 9.82 -8.44
C PHE A 167 0.40 10.92 -8.68
N VAL A 168 0.07 12.15 -8.31
CA VAL A 168 1.01 13.26 -8.34
C VAL A 168 1.19 13.78 -6.93
N LYS A 169 2.38 13.54 -6.38
CA LYS A 169 2.75 14.03 -5.06
C LYS A 169 3.29 15.44 -5.16
N SER A 170 2.79 16.36 -4.34
CA SER A 170 3.37 17.70 -4.18
C SER A 170 3.08 18.26 -2.79
N ALA A 171 3.92 19.19 -2.34
CA ALA A 171 3.71 19.89 -1.06
C ALA A 171 2.51 20.85 -1.11
N HIS A 172 2.17 21.33 -2.31
CA HIS A 172 1.07 22.27 -2.55
C HIS A 172 0.24 21.85 -3.77
N PRO A 173 -1.02 22.29 -3.88
CA PRO A 173 -1.83 22.08 -5.07
C PRO A 173 -1.11 22.53 -6.35
N LEU A 174 -1.03 21.63 -7.32
CA LEU A 174 -0.56 21.95 -8.68
C LEU A 174 -1.71 22.54 -9.47
N ALA A 175 -1.46 23.69 -10.10
CA ALA A 175 -2.41 24.27 -11.03
C ALA A 175 -2.58 23.38 -12.26
N ASN A 176 -3.81 23.22 -12.73
CA ASN A 176 -4.15 22.53 -13.98
C ASN A 176 -3.73 21.05 -14.04
N LEU A 177 -3.72 20.34 -12.91
CA LEU A 177 -3.56 18.89 -12.91
C LEU A 177 -4.70 18.25 -13.73
N PRO A 178 -4.41 17.52 -14.83
CA PRO A 178 -5.47 16.90 -15.62
C PRO A 178 -6.16 15.82 -14.79
N ALA A 179 -7.48 15.69 -14.88
CA ALA A 179 -8.20 14.63 -14.17
C ALA A 179 -7.91 13.23 -14.74
N ARG A 180 -7.52 13.16 -16.02
CA ARG A 180 -7.18 11.93 -16.72
C ARG A 180 -6.09 12.15 -17.76
N ILE A 181 -5.30 11.11 -18.02
CA ILE A 181 -4.36 11.05 -19.14
C ILE A 181 -4.30 9.62 -19.71
N HIS A 182 -4.36 9.50 -21.04
CA HIS A 182 -4.46 8.21 -21.74
C HIS A 182 -5.55 7.27 -21.17
N GLY A 183 -6.66 7.84 -20.67
CA GLY A 183 -7.76 7.10 -20.06
C GLY A 183 -7.60 6.77 -18.57
N PHE A 184 -6.41 6.94 -18.00
CA PHE A 184 -6.15 6.71 -16.57
C PHE A 184 -6.49 7.92 -15.73
N ALA A 185 -7.06 7.69 -14.55
CA ALA A 185 -7.28 8.75 -13.56
C ALA A 185 -5.95 9.29 -13.02
N VAL A 186 -5.93 10.57 -12.68
CA VAL A 186 -4.80 11.24 -12.06
C VAL A 186 -5.26 11.84 -10.74
N GLU A 187 -4.62 11.43 -9.65
CA GLU A 187 -5.00 11.79 -8.29
C GLU A 187 -3.89 12.60 -7.61
N ALA A 188 -4.25 13.65 -6.88
CA ALA A 188 -3.28 14.43 -6.12
C ALA A 188 -3.00 13.78 -4.75
N VAL A 189 -1.73 13.75 -4.36
CA VAL A 189 -1.29 13.36 -3.01
C VAL A 189 -0.52 14.51 -2.41
N TYR A 190 -0.93 14.97 -1.22
CA TYR A 190 -0.31 16.12 -0.58
C TYR A 190 0.69 15.69 0.48
N GLY A 191 1.92 16.19 0.35
CA GLY A 191 3.00 15.91 1.29
C GLY A 191 4.37 16.31 0.75
N PRO A 192 5.42 16.27 1.58
CA PRO A 192 6.78 16.62 1.16
C PRO A 192 7.27 15.70 0.04
N VAL A 193 7.83 16.30 -1.01
CA VAL A 193 8.51 15.57 -2.09
C VAL A 193 9.96 15.38 -1.66
N ASN A 194 10.36 14.12 -1.44
CA ASN A 194 11.73 13.73 -1.11
C ASN A 194 12.54 13.38 -2.37
#